data_AF-A0A844EC48-F1
#
_entry.id   AF-A0A844EC48-F1
#
_cell.length_a   1.000
_cell.length_b   1.000
_cell.length_c   1.000
_cell.angle_alpha   90.00
_cell.angle_beta   90.00
_cell.angle_gamma   90.00
#
_symmetry.space_group_name_H-M   'P 1'
#
loop_
_entity.id
_entity.type
_entity.pdbx_description
1 polymer ?
#
loop_
_entity_poly.entity_id
_entity_poly.type
_entity_poly.pdbx_seq_one_letter_code
_entity_poly.pdbx_strand_id
1 'polypeptide(L)' 'DNRGLFEYTLVTMNNFPMTFEYVSLDLHQSPENESNVETEYEQKFSPKGPIYKLIAHFITEQPGD' A
#
# COMPACT_ATOMS: atom_id res chain seq x y z
N ASP A 1 3.66 7.04 4.50
CA ASP A 1 4.17 7.90 5.60
C ASP A 1 3.06 8.48 6.48
N ASN A 2 1.80 8.58 6.03
CA ASN A 2 0.68 9.05 6.86
C ASN A 2 -0.30 7.91 7.23
N ARG A 3 -0.39 7.57 8.52
CA ARG A 3 -1.26 6.47 9.01
C ARG A 3 -2.74 6.72 8.76
N GLY A 4 -3.23 7.92 9.08
CA GLY A 4 -4.66 8.24 8.98
C GLY A 4 -5.15 8.22 7.53
N LEU A 5 -4.32 8.71 6.60
CA LEU A 5 -4.63 8.60 5.18
C LEU A 5 -4.62 7.14 4.72
N PHE A 6 -3.67 6.33 5.19
CA PHE A 6 -3.58 4.93 4.82
C PHE A 6 -4.77 4.11 5.32
N GLU A 7 -5.20 4.31 6.58
CA GLU A 7 -6.41 3.69 7.15
C GLU A 7 -7.66 4.04 6.32
N TYR A 8 -7.82 5.33 5.98
CA TYR A 8 -8.89 5.78 5.10
C TYR A 8 -8.85 5.10 3.73
N THR A 9 -7.65 4.97 3.14
CA THR A 9 -7.44 4.30 1.85
C THR A 9 -7.86 2.83 1.92
N LEU A 10 -7.44 2.08 2.95
CA LEU A 10 -7.81 0.66 3.11
C LEU A 10 -9.33 0.49 3.21
N VAL A 11 -10.00 1.29 4.04
CA VAL A 11 -11.46 1.22 4.18
C VAL A 11 -12.16 1.58 2.87
N THR A 12 -11.73 2.67 2.22
CA THR A 12 -12.36 3.15 1.00
C THR A 12 -12.18 2.15 -0.13
N MET A 13 -10.95 1.71 -0.41
CA MET A 13 -10.67 0.80 -1.52
C MET A 13 -11.29 -0.58 -1.32
N ASN A 14 -11.43 -1.06 -0.08
CA ASN A 14 -12.14 -2.31 0.21
C ASN A 14 -13.65 -2.24 -0.12
N ASN A 15 -14.23 -1.04 -0.18
CA ASN A 15 -15.62 -0.83 -0.59
C ASN A 15 -15.78 -0.59 -2.10
N PHE A 16 -14.70 -0.59 -2.87
CA PHE A 16 -14.70 -0.59 -4.33
C PHE A 16 -14.42 -2.01 -4.84
N PRO A 17 -14.71 -2.33 -6.12
CA PRO A 17 -14.42 -3.63 -6.71
C PRO A 17 -12.91 -3.80 -6.93
N MET A 18 -12.15 -3.86 -5.83
CA MET A 18 -10.73 -4.07 -5.78
C MET A 18 -10.40 -5.22 -4.84
N THR A 19 -9.40 -6.01 -5.21
CA THR A 19 -8.80 -7.02 -4.35
C THR A 19 -7.46 -6.51 -3.85
N PHE A 20 -7.20 -6.66 -2.56
CA PHE A 20 -5.90 -6.31 -1.98
C PHE A 20 -4.96 -7.50 -2.14
N GLU A 21 -3.88 -7.28 -2.87
CA GLU A 21 -2.84 -8.29 -3.12
C GLU A 21 -1.77 -8.25 -2.03
N TYR A 22 -1.46 -7.05 -1.53
CA TYR A 22 -0.45 -6.86 -0.50
C TYR A 22 -0.72 -5.62 0.35
N VAL A 23 -0.48 -5.74 1.65
CA VAL A 23 -0.53 -4.64 2.62
C VAL A 23 0.72 -4.70 3.48
N SER A 24 1.49 -3.61 3.52
CA SER A 24 2.58 -3.40 4.47
C SER A 24 2.30 -2.21 5.38
N LEU A 25 2.43 -2.45 6.68
CA LEU A 25 2.31 -1.41 7.71
C LEU A 25 3.66 -0.76 8.06
N ASP A 26 4.76 -1.34 7.57
CA ASP A 26 6.10 -0.78 7.66
C ASP A 26 6.97 -1.35 6.53
N LEU A 27 6.97 -0.65 5.40
CA LEU A 27 7.65 -1.07 4.17
C LEU A 27 9.13 -1.34 4.43
N HIS A 28 9.82 -0.45 5.14
CA HIS A 28 11.25 -0.54 5.38
C HIS A 28 11.65 -1.68 6.34
N GLN A 29 10.69 -2.20 7.12
CA GLN A 29 10.86 -3.38 7.96
C GLN A 29 10.21 -4.64 7.36
N SER A 30 9.78 -4.59 6.10
CA SER A 30 9.15 -5.72 5.42
C SER A 30 10.13 -6.41 4.45
N PRO A 31 9.91 -7.70 4.11
CA PRO A 31 10.73 -8.40 3.12
C PRO A 31 10.77 -7.71 1.75
N GLU A 32 9.72 -6.98 1.36
CA GLU A 32 9.69 -6.26 0.09
C GLU A 32 10.71 -5.12 0.00
N ASN A 33 11.22 -4.63 1.13
CA ASN A 33 12.19 -3.54 1.13
C ASN A 33 13.46 -3.88 0.34
N GLU A 34 13.82 -5.16 0.24
CA GLU A 34 14.98 -5.63 -0.52
C GLU A 34 14.94 -5.22 -2.00
N SER A 35 13.74 -5.05 -2.55
CA SER A 35 13.49 -4.65 -3.94
C SER A 35 12.99 -3.21 -4.09
N ASN A 36 12.86 -2.48 -2.98
CA ASN A 36 12.30 -1.14 -2.98
C ASN A 36 13.30 -0.14 -3.59
N VAL A 37 12.84 0.63 -4.58
CA VAL A 37 13.59 1.79 -5.08
C VAL A 37 13.08 3.00 -4.31
N GLU A 38 13.78 3.34 -3.22
CA GLU A 38 13.37 4.42 -2.33
C GLU A 38 13.28 5.77 -3.06
N THR A 39 12.15 6.45 -2.84
CA THR A 39 11.91 7.80 -3.33
C THR A 39 12.50 8.86 -2.38
N GLU A 40 12.67 10.10 -2.87
CA GLU A 40 13.08 11.23 -2.01
C GLU A 40 12.11 11.46 -0.82
N TYR A 41 10.82 11.19 -1.03
CA TYR A 41 9.81 11.29 0.02
C TYR A 41 10.03 10.24 1.12
N GLU A 42 10.27 8.97 0.76
CA GLU A 42 10.54 7.92 1.75
C GLU A 42 11.80 8.22 2.57
N GLN A 43 12.86 8.73 1.94
CA GLN A 43 14.08 9.15 2.66
C GLN A 43 13.79 10.28 3.66
N LYS A 44 12.93 11.23 3.28
CA LYS A 44 12.56 12.38 4.12
C LYS A 44 11.64 12.00 5.29
N PHE A 45 10.78 11.00 5.11
CA PHE A 45 9.70 10.70 6.05
C PHE A 45 9.88 9.40 6.83
N SER A 46 10.67 8.44 6.35
CA SER A 46 10.94 7.19 7.08
C SER A 46 11.57 7.38 8.46
N PRO A 47 12.38 8.42 8.75
CA PRO A 47 12.84 8.66 10.12
C PRO A 47 11.74 9.15 11.07
N LYS A 48 10.59 9.59 10.53
CA LYS A 48 9.47 10.16 11.30
C LYS A 48 8.37 9.14 11.60
N GLY A 49 8.49 7.93 11.06
CA GLY A 49 7.50 6.88 11.20
C GLY A 49 7.50 5.94 10.00
N PRO A 50 6.69 4.87 10.06
CA PRO A 50 6.70 3.84 9.03
C PRO A 50 6.16 4.36 7.70
N ILE A 51 6.63 3.72 6.63
CA ILE A 51 6.08 3.87 5.28
C ILE A 51 5.06 2.75 5.05
N TYR A 52 3.88 3.11 4.56
CA TYR A 52 2.78 2.17 4.32
C TYR A 52 2.68 1.88 2.83
N LYS A 53 2.40 0.62 2.46
CA LYS A 53 2.24 0.20 1.06
C LYS A 53 0.99 -0.64 0.90
N LEU A 54 0.23 -0.38 -0.16
CA LEU A 54 -0.90 -1.18 -0.61
C LEU A 54 -0.68 -1.52 -2.09
N ILE A 55 -0.78 -2.80 -2.43
CA ILE A 55 -0.93 -3.26 -3.81
C ILE A 55 -2.35 -3.80 -3.94
N ALA A 56 -3.13 -3.23 -4.85
CA ALA A 56 -4.50 -3.62 -5.11
C ALA A 56 -4.76 -3.57 -6.62
N HIS A 57 -5.68 -4.42 -7.08
CA HIS A 57 -6.10 -4.47 -8.47
C HIS A 57 -7.62 -4.47 -8.55
N PHE A 58 -8.18 -3.90 -9.62
CA PHE A 58 -9.61 -4.03 -9.89
C PHE A 58 -9.96 -5.50 -10.11
N ILE A 59 -11.13 -5.89 -9.60
CA ILE A 59 -11.72 -7.18 -9.95
C ILE A 59 -12.02 -7.11 -11.44
N THR A 60 -11.28 -7.86 -12.25
CA THR A 60 -11.65 -8.07 -13.65
C THR A 60 -12.82 -9.05 -13.64
N GLU A 61 -14.00 -8.61 -14.10
CA GLU A 61 -15.05 -9.57 -14.45
C GLU A 61 -14.46 -10.56 -15.46
N GLN A 62 -14.64 -11.85 -15.20
CA GLN A 62 -14.27 -12.89 -16.15
C GLN A 62 -15.12 -12.67 -17.41
N PRO A 63 -14.61 -12.92 -18.64
CA PRO A 63 -15.46 -12.91 -19.82
C PRO A 63 -16.55 -13.99 -19.63
N GLY A 64 -17.78 -13.59 -19.31
CA GLY A 64 -18.88 -14.52 -19.04
C GLY A 64 -19.97 -14.06 -18.07
N ASP A 65 -19.82 -12.93 -17.38
CA ASP A 65 -20.93 -12.21 -16.72
C ASP A 65 -21.71 -11.31 -17.71
#